data_AF-A0A2D8NJH6-F1
#
_entry.id   AF-A0A2D8NJH6-F1
#
_cell.length_a   1.000
_cell.length_b   1.000
_cell.length_c   1.000
_cell.angle_alpha   90.00
_cell.angle_beta   90.00
_cell.angle_gamma   90.00
#
_symmetry.space_group_name_H-M   'P 1'
#
loop_
_entity.id
_entity.type
_entity.pdbx_description
1 polymer ?
#
loop_
_entity_poly.entity_id
_entity_poly.type
_entity_poly.pdbx_seq_one_letter_code
_entity_poly.pdbx_strand_id
1 'polypeptide(L)'
;MDDFETWDESSVDLPDITAATCGRVVDRAADRAILVCGTGAGATMAAHRIPGIRCALANETYSARQAVEHDDANAIAVGAWLVGKAFVPLITDEFLAAQFDDDDATRRRVEKLDAMNPPRE
;
A
#
# COMPACT_ATOMS: atom_id res chain seq x y z
N MET A 1 -14.30 -6.84 0.37
CA MET A 1 -13.72 -5.70 -0.34
C MET A 1 -14.54 -4.50 0.06
N ASP A 2 -13.97 -3.62 0.87
CA ASP A 2 -14.60 -2.35 1.23
C ASP A 2 -14.00 -1.28 0.33
N ASP A 3 -14.86 -0.39 -0.16
CA ASP A 3 -14.49 0.62 -1.15
C ASP A 3 -14.59 2.02 -0.53
N PHE A 4 -13.53 2.81 -0.69
CA PHE A 4 -13.41 4.17 -0.18
C PHE A 4 -13.04 5.06 -1.36
N GLU A 5 -14.03 5.30 -2.23
CA GLU A 5 -13.89 6.09 -3.44
C GLU A 5 -14.81 7.32 -3.43
N THR A 6 -14.56 8.25 -4.35
CA THR A 6 -15.53 9.25 -4.77
C THR A 6 -16.51 8.65 -5.76
N TRP A 7 -17.80 8.71 -5.44
CA TRP A 7 -18.88 8.27 -6.33
C TRP A 7 -19.26 9.32 -7.40
N ASP A 8 -18.59 10.47 -7.42
CA ASP A 8 -18.77 11.56 -8.38
C ASP A 8 -17.42 12.20 -8.78
N GLU A 9 -17.43 13.19 -9.68
CA GLU A 9 -16.22 13.93 -10.11
C GLU A 9 -15.76 14.98 -9.08
N SER A 10 -16.30 14.99 -7.86
CA SER A 10 -15.87 15.93 -6.84
C SER A 10 -14.44 15.62 -6.40
N SER A 11 -13.66 16.69 -6.21
CA SER A 11 -12.30 16.56 -5.70
C SER A 11 -12.36 16.07 -4.26
N VAL A 12 -11.70 14.95 -3.97
CA VAL A 12 -11.40 14.52 -2.60
C VAL A 12 -9.92 14.65 -2.30
N ASP A 13 -9.65 14.83 -1.02
CA ASP A 13 -8.30 14.80 -0.49
C ASP A 13 -7.87 13.33 -0.32
N LEU A 14 -6.93 12.92 -1.16
CA LEU A 14 -6.30 11.59 -1.12
C LEU A 14 -5.83 11.15 0.28
N PRO A 15 -5.31 12.04 1.15
CA PRO A 15 -4.97 11.65 2.52
C PRO A 15 -6.15 11.09 3.33
N ASP A 16 -7.36 11.62 3.15
CA ASP A 16 -8.54 11.18 3.90
C ASP A 16 -8.96 9.77 3.45
N ILE A 17 -8.96 9.54 2.14
CA ILE A 17 -9.21 8.22 1.55
C ILE A 17 -8.13 7.22 2.00
N THR A 18 -6.87 7.64 1.98
CA THR A 18 -5.76 6.80 2.43
C THR A 18 -5.91 6.42 3.90
N ALA A 19 -6.28 7.38 4.76
CA ALA A 19 -6.50 7.13 6.19
C ALA A 19 -7.66 6.16 6.43
N ALA A 20 -8.78 6.32 5.73
CA ALA A 20 -9.92 5.42 5.84
C ALA A 20 -9.58 3.99 5.40
N THR A 21 -8.95 3.82 4.23
CA THR A 21 -8.57 2.52 3.69
C THR A 21 -7.52 1.82 4.54
N CYS A 22 -6.45 2.52 4.92
CA CYS A 22 -5.40 1.96 5.77
C CYS A 22 -5.89 1.72 7.21
N GLY A 23 -6.84 2.50 7.71
CA GLY A 23 -7.46 2.27 9.01
C GLY A 23 -8.09 0.87 9.12
N ARG A 24 -8.69 0.37 8.05
CA ARG A 24 -9.21 -1.02 7.99
C ARG A 24 -8.12 -2.06 8.22
N VAL A 25 -6.91 -1.83 7.70
CA VAL A 25 -5.76 -2.73 7.88
C VAL A 25 -5.24 -2.66 9.32
N VAL A 26 -5.10 -1.44 9.86
CA VAL A 26 -4.67 -1.23 11.26
C VAL A 26 -5.64 -1.89 12.25
N ASP A 27 -6.94 -1.75 12.02
CA ASP A 27 -7.99 -2.32 12.86
C ASP A 27 -8.22 -3.82 12.62
N ARG A 28 -7.44 -4.44 11.72
CA ARG A 28 -7.55 -5.86 11.31
C ARG A 28 -8.92 -6.23 10.73
N ALA A 29 -9.61 -5.24 10.17
CA ALA A 29 -10.85 -5.43 9.42
C ALA A 29 -10.58 -5.80 7.95
N ALA A 30 -9.35 -5.60 7.47
CA ALA A 30 -8.81 -6.08 6.21
C ALA A 30 -7.34 -6.48 6.38
N ASP A 31 -6.85 -7.40 5.55
CA ASP A 31 -5.45 -7.84 5.61
C ASP A 31 -4.51 -6.93 4.82
N ARG A 32 -5.00 -6.35 3.71
CA ARG A 32 -4.21 -5.53 2.79
C ARG A 32 -5.02 -4.37 2.22
N ALA A 33 -4.33 -3.29 1.87
CA ALA A 33 -4.88 -2.12 1.20
C ALA A 33 -4.30 -1.92 -0.21
N ILE A 34 -5.14 -1.51 -1.15
CA ILE A 34 -4.72 -1.07 -2.49
C ILE A 34 -5.21 0.36 -2.65
N LEU A 35 -4.29 1.28 -2.91
CA LEU A 35 -4.55 2.69 -3.10
C LEU A 35 -4.33 3.04 -4.58
N VAL A 36 -5.20 3.87 -5.15
CA VAL A 36 -5.06 4.32 -6.54
C VAL A 36 -5.14 5.85 -6.56
N CYS A 37 -4.12 6.50 -7.12
CA CYS A 37 -4.16 7.93 -7.40
C CYS A 37 -3.39 8.23 -8.68
N GLY A 38 -3.31 9.50 -9.12
CA GLY A 38 -2.65 9.87 -10.38
C GLY A 38 -1.29 9.20 -10.59
N THR A 39 -0.35 9.36 -9.66
CA THR A 39 0.98 8.75 -9.74
C THR A 39 1.23 7.63 -8.73
N GLY A 40 0.32 7.41 -7.78
CA GLY A 40 0.51 6.55 -6.60
C GLY A 40 1.37 7.18 -5.50
N ALA A 41 2.31 8.07 -5.84
CA ALA A 41 3.29 8.62 -4.89
C ALA A 41 2.66 9.40 -3.72
N GLY A 42 1.62 10.19 -3.99
CA GLY A 42 0.89 10.92 -2.96
C GLY A 42 0.24 9.99 -1.93
N ALA A 43 -0.32 8.87 -2.41
CA ALA A 43 -0.96 7.88 -1.56
C ALA A 43 0.07 7.15 -0.71
N THR A 44 1.21 6.77 -1.29
CA THR A 44 2.34 6.18 -0.55
C THR A 44 2.86 7.12 0.55
N MET A 45 3.01 8.42 0.25
CA MET A 45 3.45 9.40 1.26
C MET A 45 2.45 9.55 2.41
N ALA A 46 1.14 9.55 2.11
CA ALA A 46 0.10 9.59 3.14
C ALA A 46 0.07 8.30 3.96
N ALA A 47 0.12 7.13 3.31
CA ALA A 47 0.09 5.82 3.96
C ALA A 47 1.26 5.62 4.93
N HIS A 48 2.47 6.07 4.58
CA HIS A 48 3.63 6.02 5.48
C HIS A 48 3.49 6.88 6.75
N ARG A 49 2.50 7.76 6.86
CA ARG A 49 2.18 8.50 8.09
C ARG A 49 1.33 7.70 9.06
N ILE A 50 0.80 6.54 8.66
CA ILE A 50 -0.11 5.73 9.45
C ILE A 50 0.71 4.63 10.13
N PRO A 51 0.82 4.63 11.47
CA PRO A 51 1.53 3.57 12.18
C PRO A 51 0.95 2.18 11.87
N GLY A 52 1.84 1.22 11.63
CA GLY A 52 1.45 -0.15 11.24
C GLY A 52 1.21 -0.34 9.75
N ILE A 53 1.37 0.69 8.91
CA ILE A 53 1.28 0.58 7.45
C ILE A 53 2.67 0.63 6.81
N ARG A 54 2.95 -0.37 5.98
CA ARG A 54 4.08 -0.40 5.05
C ARG A 54 3.52 -0.39 3.63
N CYS A 55 3.73 0.72 2.93
CA CYS A 55 3.14 0.97 1.62
C CYS A 55 4.20 1.05 0.54
N ALA A 56 4.12 0.18 -0.47
CA ALA A 56 4.98 0.27 -1.65
C ALA A 56 4.28 0.99 -2.81
N LEU A 57 5.04 1.77 -3.58
CA LEU A 57 4.57 2.24 -4.89
C LEU A 57 4.80 1.12 -5.91
N ALA A 58 3.73 0.53 -6.42
CA ALA A 58 3.79 -0.65 -7.30
C ALA A 58 3.04 -0.37 -8.62
N ASN A 59 3.80 -0.05 -9.67
CA ASN A 59 3.27 0.19 -11.02
C ASN A 59 3.50 -0.98 -11.98
N GLU A 60 4.04 -2.09 -11.47
CA GLU A 60 4.32 -3.31 -12.21
C GLU A 60 4.38 -4.50 -11.25
N THR A 61 4.30 -5.72 -11.79
CA THR A 61 4.05 -6.96 -11.05
C THR A 61 5.18 -7.36 -10.10
N TYR A 62 6.44 -7.13 -10.50
CA TYR A 62 7.60 -7.54 -9.71
C TYR A 62 7.70 -6.76 -8.40
N SER A 63 7.62 -5.43 -8.43
CA SER A 63 7.64 -4.60 -7.22
C SER A 63 6.42 -4.85 -6.34
N ALA A 64 5.26 -5.14 -6.93
CA ALA A 64 4.04 -5.47 -6.18
C ALA A 64 4.23 -6.72 -5.32
N ARG A 65 4.81 -7.77 -5.92
CA ARG A 65 5.16 -9.02 -5.25
C ARG A 65 6.29 -8.85 -4.23
N GLN A 66 7.39 -8.25 -4.66
CA GLN A 66 8.59 -8.03 -3.84
C GLN A 66 8.33 -7.18 -2.61
N ALA A 67 7.41 -6.22 -2.71
CA ALA A 67 6.99 -5.40 -1.57
C ALA A 67 6.46 -6.26 -0.42
N VAL A 68 5.74 -7.34 -0.73
CA VAL A 68 5.28 -8.29 0.29
C VAL A 68 6.40 -9.22 0.69
N GLU A 69 7.07 -9.86 -0.26
CA GLU A 69 8.09 -10.88 -0.01
C GLU A 69 9.24 -10.34 0.86
N HIS A 70 9.76 -9.16 0.56
CA HIS A 70 10.95 -8.63 1.21
C HIS A 70 10.67 -7.60 2.32
N ASP A 71 9.58 -6.83 2.18
CA ASP A 71 9.30 -5.68 3.04
C ASP A 71 8.01 -5.85 3.87
N ASP A 72 7.36 -7.02 3.79
CA ASP A 72 6.09 -7.32 4.46
C ASP A 72 5.06 -6.19 4.30
N ALA A 73 4.96 -5.65 3.07
CA ALA A 73 4.04 -4.58 2.76
C ALA A 73 2.59 -5.05 2.89
N ASN A 74 1.81 -4.30 3.66
CA ASN A 74 0.36 -4.51 3.83
C ASN A 74 -0.46 -3.48 3.05
N ALA A 75 0.20 -2.60 2.30
CA ALA A 75 -0.44 -1.71 1.35
C ALA A 75 0.39 -1.55 0.06
N ILE A 76 -0.28 -1.33 -1.07
CA ILE A 76 0.35 -0.80 -2.28
C ILE A 76 -0.38 0.43 -2.79
N ALA A 77 0.34 1.30 -3.48
CA ALA A 77 -0.23 2.38 -4.27
C ALA A 77 0.08 2.18 -5.76
N VAL A 78 -0.91 2.40 -6.61
CA VAL A 78 -0.82 2.27 -8.08
C VAL A 78 -1.13 3.63 -8.73
N GLY A 79 -0.32 4.00 -9.73
CA GLY A 79 -0.48 5.24 -10.48
C GLY A 79 -1.44 5.11 -11.66
N ALA A 80 -2.64 5.68 -11.54
CA ALA A 80 -3.67 5.67 -12.57
C ALA A 80 -3.27 6.37 -13.88
N TRP A 81 -2.35 7.33 -13.83
CA TRP A 81 -1.80 8.01 -15.02
C TRP A 81 -0.65 7.24 -15.66
N LEU A 82 -0.09 6.25 -14.96
CA LEU A 82 1.14 5.56 -15.35
C LEU A 82 0.85 4.15 -15.84
N VAL A 83 -0.11 3.47 -15.21
CA VAL A 83 -0.40 2.06 -15.45
C VAL A 83 -1.59 1.92 -16.40
N GLY A 84 -1.39 1.21 -17.50
CA GLY A 84 -2.48 0.85 -18.40
C GLY A 84 -3.49 -0.06 -17.68
N LYS A 85 -4.80 0.23 -17.82
CA LYS A 85 -5.88 -0.47 -17.09
C LYS A 85 -5.81 -2.00 -17.14
N ALA A 86 -5.35 -2.56 -18.26
CA ALA A 86 -5.20 -4.01 -18.44
C ALA A 86 -4.15 -4.65 -17.51
N PHE A 87 -3.18 -3.87 -17.01
CA PHE A 87 -2.13 -4.34 -16.10
C PHE A 87 -2.51 -4.23 -14.63
N VAL A 88 -3.51 -3.42 -14.28
CA VAL A 88 -3.92 -3.22 -12.88
C VAL A 88 -4.28 -4.55 -12.21
N PRO A 89 -5.12 -5.42 -12.80
CA PRO A 89 -5.43 -6.72 -12.18
C PRO A 89 -4.18 -7.58 -11.96
N LEU A 90 -3.25 -7.60 -12.92
CA LEU A 90 -2.01 -8.38 -12.79
C LEU A 90 -1.14 -7.91 -11.63
N ILE A 91 -1.03 -6.59 -11.45
CA ILE A 91 -0.27 -5.98 -10.35
C ILE A 91 -0.94 -6.30 -9.01
N THR A 92 -2.27 -6.12 -8.93
CA THR A 92 -3.01 -6.39 -7.69
C THR A 92 -3.01 -7.87 -7.34
N ASP A 93 -3.09 -8.76 -8.33
CA ASP A 93 -3.07 -10.21 -8.11
C ASP A 93 -1.72 -10.67 -7.57
N GLU A 94 -0.60 -10.18 -8.13
CA GLU A 94 0.73 -10.49 -7.60
C GLU A 94 0.93 -9.95 -6.18
N PHE A 95 0.46 -8.73 -5.90
CA PHE A 95 0.47 -8.21 -4.53
C PHE A 95 -0.38 -9.05 -3.58
N LEU A 96 -1.59 -9.47 -3.98
CA LEU A 96 -2.50 -10.24 -3.12
C LEU A 96 -2.07 -11.69 -2.93
N ALA A 97 -1.40 -12.29 -3.92
CA ALA A 97 -0.93 -13.67 -3.87
C ALA A 97 0.42 -13.83 -3.15
N ALA A 98 1.24 -12.79 -3.11
CA ALA A 98 2.55 -12.82 -2.48
C ALA A 98 2.48 -13.11 -0.97
N GLN A 99 3.52 -13.77 -0.45
CA GLN A 99 3.69 -14.11 0.96
C GLN A 99 5.02 -13.55 1.44
N PHE A 100 5.09 -13.11 2.70
CA PHE A 100 6.34 -12.62 3.27
C PHE A 100 7.38 -13.74 3.33
N ASP A 101 8.57 -13.49 2.81
CA ASP A 101 9.69 -14.40 2.95
C ASP A 101 10.22 -14.26 4.37
N ASP A 102 9.80 -15.14 5.27
CA ASP A 102 10.17 -15.06 6.69
C ASP A 102 11.59 -15.62 6.96
N ASP A 103 12.59 -15.02 6.30
CA ASP A 103 14.01 -15.31 6.50
C ASP A 103 14.70 -14.28 7.42
N ASP A 104 15.95 -14.56 7.82
CA ASP A 104 16.68 -13.69 8.75
C ASP A 104 16.99 -12.30 8.18
N ALA A 105 17.15 -12.18 6.87
CA ALA A 105 17.50 -10.92 6.23
C ALA A 105 16.29 -10.00 6.06
N THR A 106 15.14 -10.54 5.68
CA THR A 106 13.87 -9.84 5.53
C THR A 106 13.29 -9.41 6.89
N ARG A 107 13.21 -10.31 7.89
CA ARG A 107 12.77 -9.97 9.26
C ARG A 107 13.55 -8.78 9.82
N ARG A 108 14.88 -8.84 9.75
CA ARG A 108 15.77 -7.77 10.22
C ARG A 108 15.54 -6.44 9.49
N ARG A 109 15.17 -6.47 8.21
CA ARG A 109 14.88 -5.25 7.43
C ARG A 109 13.53 -4.67 7.84
N VAL A 110 12.50 -5.50 7.96
CA VAL A 110 11.17 -5.09 8.43
C VAL A 110 11.24 -4.48 9.82
N GLU A 111 11.93 -5.12 10.77
CA GLU A 111 12.14 -4.56 12.12
C GLU A 111 12.79 -3.17 12.09
N LYS A 112 13.74 -2.94 11.18
CA LYS A 112 14.38 -1.63 11.00
C LYS A 112 13.45 -0.61 10.36
N LEU A 113 12.63 -1.01 9.39
CA LEU A 113 11.62 -0.15 8.77
C LEU A 113 10.62 0.33 9.84
N ASP A 114 10.14 -0.59 10.67
CA ASP A 114 9.19 -0.27 11.75
C ASP A 114 9.80 0.68 12.79
N ALA A 115 11.09 0.54 13.07
CA ALA A 115 11.82 1.45 13.96
C ALA A 115 12.09 2.85 13.36
N MET A 116 11.95 3.05 12.04
CA MET A 116 12.22 4.34 11.38
C MET A 116 11.07 5.37 11.51
N ASN A 117 9.89 4.94 11.96
CA ASN A 117 8.72 5.82 12.14
C ASN A 117 8.50 6.12 13.64
N PRO A 118 9.32 6.97 14.29
CA PRO A 118 9.01 7.41 15.63
C PRO A 118 7.70 8.22 15.62
N PRO A 119 6.89 8.17 16.68
CA PRO A 119 5.76 9.08 16.85
C PRO A 119 6.29 10.52 16.71
N ARG A 120 5.66 11.30 15.83
CA ARG A 120 5.98 12.73 15.69
C ARG A 120 5.30 13.46 16.85
N GLU A 121 6.09 14.16 17.66
CA GLU A 121 5.63 15.09 18.71
C GLU A 121 4.72 16.19 18.16
#